data_AF-A0A4R0KBL8-F1
#
_entry.id   AF-A0A4R0KBL8-F1
#
_cell.length_a   1.000
_cell.length_b   1.000
_cell.length_c   1.000
_cell.angle_alpha   90.00
_cell.angle_beta   90.00
_cell.angle_gamma   90.00
#
_symmetry.space_group_name_H-M   'P 1'
#
loop_
_entity.id
_entity.type
_entity.pdbx_description
1 polymer ?
#
loop_
_entity_poly.entity_id
_entity_poly.type
_entity_poly.pdbx_seq_one_letter_code
_entity_poly.pdbx_strand_id
1 'polypeptide(L)'
;MALIQGIPGEFGPQPWGEAILRNGELLLLRITRRPPNHEVRLPGLATTPRHVVEDGTGRALTWRHDGDDLLVRLPESTERAVVRVSLEGKLRIVPPDTVTANADGVWDLTPAGTTAHLVARRSADVAVRVFGEATGEIELANQSLPIHHLGRTIGPFQVPAGLVVPLTLPPGVRRVLVAPVGTVLASIHACGSAGELVVRVTNFGRTVAQGEVELALPTGICRWTFEELEPGGSTGWTAAINGRPGVYVLEARLDAGRRSASSPYSIHL
;
A
#
# COMPACT_ATOMS: atom_id res chain seq x y z
N MET A 1 -16.54 1.01 6.31
CA MET A 1 -15.12 0.60 6.26
C MET A 1 -14.62 0.48 7.69
N ALA A 2 -13.77 -0.50 8.00
CA ALA A 2 -13.08 -0.53 9.29
C ALA A 2 -12.10 0.66 9.36
N LEU A 3 -12.03 1.33 10.50
CA LEU A 3 -11.17 2.50 10.71
C LEU A 3 -9.70 2.06 10.63
N ILE A 4 -8.91 2.73 9.79
CA ILE A 4 -7.46 2.49 9.73
C ILE A 4 -6.81 3.17 10.94
N GLN A 5 -6.06 2.40 11.71
CA GLN A 5 -5.23 2.91 12.79
C GLN A 5 -3.91 3.41 12.20
N GLY A 6 -3.72 4.73 12.22
CA GLY A 6 -2.50 5.37 11.72
C GLY A 6 -1.26 5.17 12.63
N ILE A 7 -0.11 5.58 12.12
CA ILE A 7 1.17 5.60 12.85
C ILE A 7 1.48 6.98 13.42
N PRO A 8 2.35 7.12 14.43
CA PRO A 8 2.90 8.43 14.78
C PRO A 8 3.63 9.01 13.57
N GLY A 9 3.53 10.31 13.35
CA GLY A 9 4.20 10.95 12.22
C GLY A 9 3.89 12.43 12.14
N GLU A 10 4.38 13.03 11.07
CA GLU A 10 4.17 14.43 10.72
C GLU A 10 3.70 14.53 9.28
N PHE A 11 2.95 15.59 8.97
CA PHE A 11 2.54 15.85 7.61
C PHE A 11 3.66 16.57 6.86
N GLY A 12 3.99 16.07 5.68
CA GLY A 12 4.85 16.80 4.75
C GLY A 12 4.19 18.08 4.21
N PRO A 13 4.92 18.85 3.38
CA PRO A 13 4.39 20.04 2.73
C PRO A 13 3.08 19.76 1.99
N GLN A 14 2.14 20.69 2.07
CA GLN A 14 0.83 20.60 1.44
C GLN A 14 0.69 21.63 0.31
N PRO A 15 -0.13 21.37 -0.73
CA PRO A 15 -0.34 22.33 -1.81
C PRO A 15 -0.84 23.71 -1.35
N TRP A 16 -1.50 23.75 -0.19
CA TRP A 16 -2.04 24.96 0.43
C TRP A 16 -1.13 25.58 1.51
N GLY A 17 -0.06 24.89 1.94
CA GLY A 17 0.82 25.34 3.02
C GLY A 17 1.39 24.21 3.87
N GLU A 18 1.33 24.35 5.19
CA GLU A 18 2.00 23.46 6.14
C GLU A 18 1.06 23.06 7.29
N ALA A 19 1.21 21.83 7.77
CA ALA A 19 0.55 21.35 8.99
C ALA A 19 1.61 21.10 10.07
N ILE A 20 1.51 21.83 11.19
CA ILE A 20 2.52 21.84 12.25
C ILE A 20 1.90 21.31 13.54
N LEU A 21 2.49 20.27 14.11
CA LEU A 21 2.06 19.74 15.41
C LEU A 21 2.60 20.59 16.56
N ARG A 22 1.73 20.94 17.52
CA ARG A 22 2.04 21.58 18.79
C ARG A 22 1.57 20.70 19.93
N ASN A 23 2.47 20.43 20.87
CA ASN A 23 2.19 19.69 22.11
C ASN A 23 1.52 18.31 21.91
N GLY A 24 1.68 17.68 20.73
CA GLY A 24 1.18 16.34 20.44
C GLY A 24 -0.31 16.22 20.08
N GLU A 25 -1.14 17.21 20.41
CA GLU A 25 -2.61 17.15 20.28
C GLU A 25 -3.24 18.37 19.60
N LEU A 26 -2.46 19.40 19.29
CA LEU A 26 -2.92 20.59 18.56
C LEU A 26 -2.19 20.69 17.23
N LEU A 27 -2.93 20.61 16.13
CA LEU A 27 -2.39 20.78 14.79
C LEU A 27 -2.70 22.18 14.25
N LEU A 28 -1.69 22.88 13.74
CA LEU A 28 -1.80 24.19 13.13
C LEU A 28 -1.67 24.07 11.62
N LEU A 29 -2.73 24.39 10.88
CA LEU A 29 -2.69 24.47 9.42
C LEU A 29 -2.40 25.90 9.00
N ARG A 30 -1.16 26.17 8.58
CA ARG A 30 -0.74 27.48 8.09
C ARG A 30 -1.02 27.57 6.61
N ILE A 31 -2.05 28.33 6.24
CA ILE A 31 -2.49 28.45 4.86
C ILE A 31 -1.69 29.56 4.17
N THR A 32 -0.77 29.17 3.29
CA THR A 32 0.04 30.09 2.49
C THR A 32 -0.50 30.27 1.08
N ARG A 33 -1.21 29.27 0.56
CA ARG A 33 -1.89 29.29 -0.74
C ARG A 33 -3.31 28.78 -0.59
N ARG A 34 -4.28 29.67 -0.79
CA ARG A 34 -5.70 29.33 -0.67
C ARG A 34 -6.18 28.51 -1.88
N PRO A 35 -6.83 27.36 -1.68
CA PRO A 35 -7.48 26.62 -2.76
C PRO A 35 -8.62 27.42 -3.40
N PRO A 36 -8.84 27.35 -4.73
CA PRO A 36 -9.90 28.10 -5.42
C PRO A 36 -11.31 27.79 -4.93
N ASN A 37 -11.53 26.56 -4.46
CA ASN A 37 -12.81 26.13 -3.89
C ASN A 37 -12.95 26.51 -2.42
N HIS A 38 -12.01 27.24 -1.81
CA HIS A 38 -11.98 27.59 -0.38
C HIS A 38 -12.03 26.38 0.58
N GLU A 39 -11.64 25.19 0.12
CA GLU A 39 -11.61 23.98 0.94
C GLU A 39 -10.18 23.45 1.04
N VAL A 40 -9.66 23.42 2.26
CA VAL A 40 -8.35 22.86 2.60
C VAL A 40 -8.53 21.38 2.88
N ARG A 41 -7.78 20.55 2.16
CA ARG A 41 -7.71 19.10 2.40
C ARG A 41 -6.36 18.75 3.02
N LEU A 42 -6.38 18.18 4.21
CA LEU A 42 -5.23 17.57 4.86
C LEU A 42 -5.38 16.04 4.74
N PRO A 43 -4.61 15.38 3.87
CA PRO A 43 -4.76 13.95 3.64
C PRO A 43 -4.15 13.12 4.77
N GLY A 44 -4.80 12.01 5.12
CA GLY A 44 -4.24 11.00 6.01
C GLY A 44 -4.22 11.35 7.50
N LEU A 45 -5.14 12.18 7.99
CA LEU A 45 -5.36 12.40 9.42
C LEU A 45 -6.20 11.26 10.04
N ALA A 46 -5.52 10.28 10.64
CA ALA A 46 -6.18 9.16 11.32
C ALA A 46 -6.79 9.55 12.68
N THR A 47 -6.21 10.52 13.38
CA THR A 47 -6.72 10.99 14.67
C THR A 47 -7.93 11.90 14.48
N THR A 48 -9.04 11.59 15.15
CA THR A 48 -10.27 12.39 15.11
C THR A 48 -10.05 13.84 15.59
N PRO A 49 -10.37 14.86 14.78
CA PRO A 49 -10.50 16.25 15.20
C PRO A 49 -11.68 16.44 16.15
N ARG A 50 -11.46 17.20 17.22
CA ARG A 50 -12.49 17.64 18.17
C ARG A 50 -13.02 19.03 17.83
N HIS A 51 -12.10 19.95 17.56
CA HIS A 51 -12.44 21.35 17.28
C HIS A 51 -11.57 21.87 16.14
N VAL A 52 -12.20 22.53 15.17
CA VAL A 52 -11.51 23.20 14.07
C VAL A 52 -11.93 24.66 14.10
N VAL A 53 -10.99 25.54 14.43
CA VAL A 53 -11.24 26.97 14.61
C VAL A 53 -10.20 27.80 13.85
N GLU A 54 -10.58 29.00 13.45
CA GLU A 54 -9.64 30.00 12.95
C GLU A 54 -8.81 30.58 14.11
N ASP A 55 -7.50 30.65 13.93
CA ASP A 55 -6.59 31.25 14.90
C ASP A 55 -6.76 32.77 14.93
N GLY A 56 -6.67 33.37 16.11
CA GLY A 56 -6.91 34.80 16.34
C GLY A 56 -8.38 35.15 16.59
N THR A 57 -9.33 34.63 15.80
CA THR A 57 -10.77 34.91 15.98
C THR A 57 -11.48 33.88 16.86
N GLY A 58 -10.96 32.65 16.92
CA GLY A 58 -11.62 31.54 17.61
C GLY A 58 -12.90 31.06 16.92
N ARG A 59 -13.20 31.56 15.72
CA ARG A 59 -14.40 31.20 14.96
C ARG A 59 -14.37 29.72 14.60
N ALA A 60 -15.43 28.99 14.94
CA ALA A 60 -15.61 27.61 14.49
C ALA A 60 -15.74 27.55 12.96
N LEU A 61 -14.97 26.67 12.34
CA LEU A 61 -15.00 26.43 10.90
C LEU A 61 -15.88 25.23 10.58
N THR A 62 -16.43 25.21 9.37
CA THR A 62 -17.10 24.02 8.85
C THR A 62 -16.05 23.03 8.37
N TRP A 63 -16.13 21.78 8.83
CA TRP A 63 -15.18 20.73 8.46
C TRP A 63 -15.88 19.38 8.40
N ARG A 64 -15.24 18.41 7.75
CA ARG A 64 -15.68 17.02 7.69
C ARG A 64 -14.49 16.07 7.55
N HIS A 65 -14.73 14.81 7.87
CA HIS A 65 -13.89 13.70 7.42
C HIS A 65 -14.37 13.16 6.08
N ASP A 66 -13.44 12.86 5.19
CA ASP A 66 -13.66 12.06 3.98
C ASP A 66 -12.62 10.93 3.97
N GLY A 67 -13.04 9.72 4.38
CA GLY A 67 -12.10 8.66 4.72
C GLY A 67 -11.16 9.09 5.85
N ASP A 68 -9.85 8.99 5.61
CA ASP A 68 -8.81 9.42 6.55
C ASP A 68 -8.42 10.90 6.36
N ASP A 69 -9.12 11.67 5.52
CA ASP A 69 -8.75 13.05 5.23
C ASP A 69 -9.60 14.05 6.01
N LEU A 70 -8.97 15.13 6.46
CA LEU A 70 -9.64 16.29 7.03
C LEU A 70 -9.88 17.34 5.95
N LEU A 71 -11.14 17.72 5.75
CA LEU A 71 -11.53 18.82 4.88
C LEU A 71 -12.07 19.97 5.71
N VAL A 72 -11.48 21.17 5.54
CA VAL A 72 -11.86 22.38 6.25
C VAL A 72 -12.28 23.45 5.25
N ARG A 73 -13.50 23.97 5.40
CA ARG A 73 -13.98 25.11 4.63
C ARG A 73 -13.46 26.40 5.27
N LEU A 74 -12.67 27.14 4.51
CA LEU A 74 -12.15 28.43 4.93
C LEU A 74 -13.20 29.53 4.70
N PRO A 75 -13.25 30.57 5.56
CA PRO A 75 -14.09 31.73 5.32
C PRO A 75 -13.64 32.51 4.09
N GLU A 76 -14.54 33.28 3.50
CA GLU A 76 -14.24 34.22 2.41
C GLU A 76 -13.43 35.40 2.97
N SER A 77 -12.11 35.24 3.03
CA SER A 77 -11.15 36.25 3.43
C SER A 77 -9.90 36.14 2.55
N THR A 78 -9.28 37.29 2.26
CA THR A 78 -8.07 37.41 1.46
C THR A 78 -6.79 37.25 2.28
N GLU A 79 -6.89 37.18 3.61
CA GLU A 79 -5.73 37.10 4.50
C GLU A 79 -5.15 35.67 4.63
N ARG A 80 -3.87 35.60 5.03
CA ARG A 80 -3.24 34.35 5.43
C ARG A 80 -3.94 33.83 6.68
N ALA A 81 -4.52 32.64 6.58
CA ALA A 81 -5.24 32.02 7.69
C ALA A 81 -4.36 30.99 8.40
N VAL A 82 -4.51 30.89 9.71
CA VAL A 82 -4.03 29.75 10.49
C VAL A 82 -5.27 29.06 11.05
N VAL A 83 -5.38 27.75 10.81
CA VAL A 83 -6.46 26.92 11.36
C VAL A 83 -5.91 26.10 12.51
N ARG A 84 -6.57 26.13 13.66
CA ARG A 84 -6.29 25.30 14.83
C ARG A 84 -7.20 24.10 14.83
N VAL A 85 -6.59 22.92 14.86
CA VAL A 85 -7.28 21.64 14.91
C VAL A 85 -6.88 20.94 16.21
N SER A 86 -7.79 20.90 17.18
CA SER A 86 -7.63 20.11 18.40
C SER A 86 -7.94 18.65 18.10
N LEU A 87 -7.08 17.73 18.51
CA LEU A 87 -7.20 16.30 18.24
C LEU A 87 -7.73 15.52 19.46
N GLU A 88 -8.37 14.38 19.20
CA GLU A 88 -8.74 13.38 20.20
C GLU A 88 -7.52 12.53 20.59
N GLY A 89 -6.55 13.16 21.24
CA GLY A 89 -5.30 12.55 21.67
C GLY A 89 -4.15 12.78 20.69
N LYS A 90 -3.14 11.91 20.75
CA LYS A 90 -1.89 12.07 19.98
C LYS A 90 -2.13 11.96 18.47
N LEU A 91 -1.40 12.76 17.70
CA LEU A 91 -1.43 12.69 16.24
C LEU A 91 -1.04 11.29 15.72
N ARG A 92 -1.90 10.76 14.86
CA ARG A 92 -1.73 9.55 14.05
C ARG A 92 -2.06 9.89 12.62
N ILE A 93 -1.25 9.37 11.70
CA ILE A 93 -1.40 9.60 10.27
C ILE A 93 -1.51 8.28 9.50
N VAL A 94 -2.22 8.32 8.37
CA VAL A 94 -2.17 7.31 7.31
C VAL A 94 -1.31 7.89 6.18
N PRO A 95 -0.07 7.40 6.01
CA PRO A 95 0.81 7.88 4.93
C PRO A 95 0.15 7.71 3.55
N PRO A 96 0.40 8.62 2.60
CA PRO A 96 -0.27 8.61 1.29
C PRO A 96 0.10 7.39 0.42
N ASP A 97 1.23 6.75 0.71
CA ASP A 97 1.69 5.50 0.09
C ASP A 97 1.16 4.24 0.79
N THR A 98 0.20 4.38 1.70
CA THR A 98 -0.42 3.24 2.39
C THR A 98 -1.19 2.37 1.41
N VAL A 99 -0.81 1.09 1.34
CA VAL A 99 -1.45 0.08 0.52
C VAL A 99 -2.21 -0.91 1.40
N THR A 100 -3.52 -1.01 1.15
CA THR A 100 -4.37 -2.01 1.80
C THR A 100 -4.25 -3.34 1.05
N ALA A 101 -4.16 -4.45 1.78
CA ALA A 101 -4.17 -5.78 1.19
C ALA A 101 -5.40 -5.98 0.30
N ASN A 102 -5.27 -6.78 -0.76
CA ASN A 102 -6.43 -7.21 -1.54
C ASN A 102 -7.35 -8.15 -0.73
N ALA A 103 -8.41 -8.68 -1.36
CA ALA A 103 -9.36 -9.57 -0.68
C ALA A 103 -8.71 -10.85 -0.12
N ASP A 104 -7.63 -11.32 -0.76
CA ASP A 104 -6.87 -12.51 -0.36
C ASP A 104 -5.81 -12.22 0.72
N GLY A 105 -5.64 -10.96 1.11
CA GLY A 105 -4.64 -10.52 2.08
C GLY A 105 -3.25 -10.35 1.47
N VAL A 106 -3.16 -10.09 0.16
CA VAL A 106 -1.91 -9.93 -0.59
C VAL A 106 -1.63 -8.45 -0.87
N TRP A 107 -0.34 -8.10 -0.86
CA TRP A 107 0.19 -6.85 -1.38
C TRP A 107 1.17 -7.12 -2.50
N ASP A 108 1.07 -6.31 -3.56
CA ASP A 108 1.98 -6.32 -4.70
C ASP A 108 2.39 -4.87 -4.97
N LEU A 109 3.65 -4.58 -4.66
CA LEU A 109 4.14 -3.23 -4.48
C LEU A 109 5.33 -2.99 -5.40
N THR A 110 5.36 -1.80 -5.99
CA THR A 110 6.54 -1.22 -6.61
C THR A 110 6.96 -0.04 -5.73
N PRO A 111 7.86 -0.24 -4.76
CA PRO A 111 8.21 0.80 -3.80
C PRO A 111 8.80 2.03 -4.49
N ALA A 112 8.33 3.23 -4.12
CA ALA A 112 8.88 4.50 -4.60
C ALA A 112 10.15 4.94 -3.84
N GLY A 113 10.46 4.26 -2.73
CA GLY A 113 11.60 4.56 -1.85
C GLY A 113 11.91 3.39 -0.92
N THR A 114 12.57 3.69 0.20
CA THR A 114 13.01 2.69 1.19
C THR A 114 11.94 2.32 2.22
N THR A 115 10.77 2.94 2.17
CA THR A 115 9.65 2.64 3.07
C THR A 115 8.37 2.54 2.26
N ALA A 116 7.56 1.53 2.58
CA ALA A 116 6.18 1.40 2.16
C ALA A 116 5.30 1.20 3.40
N HIS A 117 4.00 1.47 3.29
CA HIS A 117 3.07 1.35 4.41
C HIS A 117 1.98 0.33 4.08
N LEU A 118 1.83 -0.70 4.91
CA LEU A 118 0.89 -1.80 4.69
C LEU A 118 -0.28 -1.72 5.66
N VAL A 119 -1.50 -1.98 5.18
CA VAL A 119 -2.66 -2.21 6.04
C VAL A 119 -3.30 -3.56 5.73
N ALA A 120 -3.38 -4.42 6.73
CA ALA A 120 -4.03 -5.72 6.58
C ALA A 120 -5.53 -5.61 6.86
N ARG A 121 -6.35 -6.33 6.08
CA ARG A 121 -7.79 -6.43 6.34
C ARG A 121 -8.12 -7.35 7.52
N ARG A 122 -7.23 -8.30 7.80
CA ARG A 122 -7.32 -9.31 8.87
C ARG A 122 -5.92 -9.54 9.43
N SER A 123 -5.82 -9.85 10.71
CA SER A 123 -4.54 -10.19 11.33
C SER A 123 -4.00 -11.47 10.69
N ALA A 124 -2.73 -11.48 10.32
CA ALA A 124 -2.11 -12.63 9.69
C ALA A 124 -0.59 -12.66 9.86
N ASP A 125 -0.05 -13.89 9.86
CA ASP A 125 1.36 -14.16 9.65
C ASP A 125 1.64 -14.00 8.15
N VAL A 126 2.48 -13.05 7.78
CA VAL A 126 2.85 -12.81 6.39
C VAL A 126 4.31 -13.12 6.14
N ALA A 127 4.65 -13.44 4.91
CA ALA A 127 6.02 -13.45 4.45
C ALA A 127 6.17 -12.51 3.25
N VAL A 128 7.41 -12.07 3.02
CA VAL A 128 7.78 -11.02 2.07
C VAL A 128 8.69 -11.63 1.00
N ARG A 129 8.39 -11.41 -0.27
CA ARG A 129 9.23 -11.78 -1.42
C ARG A 129 9.72 -10.51 -2.10
N VAL A 130 11.03 -10.33 -2.13
CA VAL A 130 11.70 -9.16 -2.71
C VAL A 130 12.25 -9.47 -4.09
N PHE A 131 12.01 -8.59 -5.06
CA PHE A 131 12.58 -8.66 -6.41
C PHE A 131 13.50 -7.47 -6.65
N GLY A 132 14.69 -7.72 -7.19
CA GLY A 132 15.72 -6.72 -7.42
C GLY A 132 17.10 -7.24 -7.05
N GLU A 133 18.07 -6.33 -6.98
CA GLU A 133 19.46 -6.60 -6.61
C GLU A 133 19.74 -6.04 -5.21
N ALA A 134 18.89 -6.41 -4.26
CA ALA A 134 18.90 -5.87 -2.91
C ALA A 134 19.68 -6.77 -1.96
N THR A 135 20.50 -6.17 -1.10
CA THR A 135 21.15 -6.82 0.04
C THR A 135 20.91 -5.99 1.29
N GLY A 136 20.97 -6.61 2.47
CA GLY A 136 20.67 -5.96 3.74
C GLY A 136 19.50 -6.63 4.45
N GLU A 137 18.69 -5.84 5.15
CA GLU A 137 17.59 -6.32 5.97
C GLU A 137 16.28 -5.66 5.55
N ILE A 138 15.19 -6.40 5.70
CA ILE A 138 13.84 -5.84 5.66
C ILE A 138 13.35 -5.68 7.09
N GLU A 139 12.65 -4.59 7.35
CA GLU A 139 11.96 -4.39 8.62
C GLU A 139 10.46 -4.36 8.39
N LEU A 140 9.71 -5.21 9.08
CA LEU A 140 8.26 -5.22 9.04
C LEU A 140 7.72 -5.55 10.43
N ALA A 141 6.69 -4.82 10.87
CA ALA A 141 6.08 -5.02 12.18
C ALA A 141 7.11 -4.98 13.34
N ASN A 142 8.09 -4.07 13.26
CA ASN A 142 9.20 -3.91 14.21
C ASN A 142 10.11 -5.14 14.33
N GLN A 143 10.14 -5.99 13.31
CA GLN A 143 11.07 -7.12 13.22
C GLN A 143 11.96 -6.91 12.00
N SER A 144 13.28 -6.93 12.22
CA SER A 144 14.27 -6.89 11.14
C SER A 144 14.73 -8.30 10.80
N LEU A 145 14.65 -8.67 9.52
CA LEU A 145 15.16 -9.94 9.02
C LEU A 145 16.07 -9.73 7.80
N PRO A 146 17.24 -10.38 7.76
CA PRO A 146 18.18 -10.26 6.64
C PRO A 146 17.68 -10.92 5.35
N ILE A 147 18.05 -10.33 4.22
CA ILE A 147 17.89 -10.90 2.88
C ILE A 147 19.04 -11.88 2.64
N HIS A 148 18.89 -13.12 3.13
CA HIS A 148 19.93 -14.15 2.96
C HIS A 148 20.06 -14.64 1.51
N HIS A 149 18.94 -14.77 0.80
CA HIS A 149 18.90 -15.27 -0.57
C HIS A 149 17.86 -14.51 -1.40
N LEU A 150 18.32 -13.75 -2.38
CA LEU A 150 17.47 -13.24 -3.47
C LEU A 150 16.85 -14.43 -4.18
N GLY A 151 15.55 -14.67 -3.98
CA GLY A 151 14.90 -15.88 -4.47
C GLY A 151 13.90 -16.49 -3.52
N ARG A 152 14.04 -16.26 -2.21
CA ARG A 152 13.17 -16.84 -1.18
C ARG A 152 12.26 -15.80 -0.53
N THR A 153 11.23 -16.29 0.14
CA THR A 153 10.38 -15.49 1.03
C THR A 153 11.05 -15.30 2.39
N ILE A 154 10.83 -14.14 3.01
CA ILE A 154 11.39 -13.74 4.31
C ILE A 154 10.22 -13.57 5.29
N GLY A 155 10.35 -14.10 6.51
CA GLY A 155 9.28 -14.09 7.52
C GLY A 155 9.21 -15.41 8.31
N PRO A 156 8.16 -15.63 9.11
CA PRO A 156 6.92 -14.84 9.18
C PRO A 156 7.06 -13.49 9.91
N PHE A 157 6.18 -12.55 9.57
CA PHE A 157 5.94 -11.30 10.28
C PHE A 157 4.48 -11.24 10.74
N GLN A 158 4.25 -10.74 11.96
CA GLN A 158 2.91 -10.58 12.52
C GLN A 158 2.32 -9.23 12.10
N VAL A 159 1.34 -9.23 11.19
CA VAL A 159 0.69 -7.98 10.74
C VAL A 159 -0.73 -7.92 11.31
N PRO A 160 -1.04 -6.96 12.21
CA PRO A 160 -2.38 -6.82 12.78
C PRO A 160 -3.38 -6.21 11.79
N ALA A 161 -4.66 -6.56 11.93
CA ALA A 161 -5.74 -5.99 11.15
C ALA A 161 -5.90 -4.48 11.39
N GLY A 162 -6.12 -3.73 10.33
CA GLY A 162 -6.51 -2.32 10.38
C GLY A 162 -5.40 -1.35 10.83
N LEU A 163 -4.21 -1.84 11.20
CA LEU A 163 -3.08 -0.98 11.58
C LEU A 163 -2.20 -0.71 10.36
N VAL A 164 -1.74 0.53 10.23
CA VAL A 164 -0.63 0.88 9.32
C VAL A 164 0.66 0.29 9.88
N VAL A 165 1.29 -0.59 9.10
CA VAL A 165 2.57 -1.22 9.43
C VAL A 165 3.62 -0.78 8.41
N PRO A 166 4.66 -0.04 8.83
CA PRO A 166 5.79 0.28 7.95
C PRO A 166 6.54 -0.97 7.52
N LEU A 167 6.88 -1.02 6.24
CA LEU A 167 7.80 -1.97 5.62
C LEU A 167 9.04 -1.19 5.17
N THR A 168 10.14 -1.34 5.88
CA THR A 168 11.44 -0.78 5.48
C THR A 168 12.15 -1.75 4.55
N LEU A 169 12.68 -1.22 3.45
CA LEU A 169 13.31 -1.97 2.37
C LEU A 169 14.72 -1.41 2.10
N PRO A 170 15.70 -2.27 1.84
CA PRO A 170 17.02 -1.82 1.43
C PRO A 170 16.98 -1.26 0.00
N PRO A 171 18.01 -0.47 -0.40
CA PRO A 171 18.14 -0.02 -1.79
C PRO A 171 18.19 -1.19 -2.78
N GLY A 172 17.76 -0.94 -4.02
CA GLY A 172 17.81 -1.94 -5.09
C GLY A 172 16.58 -2.86 -5.17
N VAL A 173 15.63 -2.74 -4.24
CA VAL A 173 14.31 -3.39 -4.34
C VAL A 173 13.49 -2.73 -5.43
N ARG A 174 13.01 -3.52 -6.39
CA ARG A 174 12.18 -3.06 -7.52
C ARG A 174 10.72 -3.45 -7.40
N ARG A 175 10.44 -4.56 -6.72
CA ARG A 175 9.07 -5.05 -6.46
C ARG A 175 9.05 -5.88 -5.19
N VAL A 176 7.94 -5.85 -4.47
CA VAL A 176 7.71 -6.66 -3.28
C VAL A 176 6.35 -7.32 -3.37
N LEU A 177 6.30 -8.62 -3.07
CA LEU A 177 5.07 -9.33 -2.78
C LEU A 177 5.01 -9.63 -1.29
N VAL A 178 3.89 -9.34 -0.65
CA VAL A 178 3.62 -9.73 0.73
C VAL A 178 2.36 -10.58 0.71
N ALA A 179 2.43 -11.77 1.29
CA ALA A 179 1.29 -12.67 1.34
C ALA A 179 1.27 -13.47 2.64
N PRO A 180 0.10 -13.95 3.08
CA PRO A 180 0.01 -14.77 4.27
C PRO A 180 0.77 -16.09 4.10
N VAL A 181 1.42 -16.55 5.16
CA VAL A 181 2.12 -17.83 5.17
C VAL A 181 1.14 -18.97 4.87
N GLY A 182 1.56 -19.92 4.04
CA GLY A 182 0.72 -21.01 3.54
C GLY A 182 0.03 -20.72 2.20
N THR A 183 0.22 -19.53 1.64
CA THR A 183 -0.39 -19.11 0.36
C THR A 183 0.51 -19.47 -0.83
N VAL A 184 -0.07 -19.95 -1.93
CA VAL A 184 0.57 -19.92 -3.25
C VAL A 184 -0.02 -18.73 -3.99
N LEU A 185 0.84 -17.83 -4.45
CA LEU A 185 0.42 -16.56 -5.05
C LEU A 185 0.79 -16.52 -6.53
N ALA A 186 -0.20 -16.30 -7.39
CA ALA A 186 0.01 -15.89 -8.78
C ALA A 186 0.06 -14.36 -8.86
N SER A 187 1.06 -13.83 -9.55
CA SER A 187 1.27 -12.39 -9.69
C SER A 187 1.67 -12.06 -11.12
N ILE A 188 1.24 -10.90 -11.62
CA ILE A 188 1.49 -10.47 -12.99
C ILE A 188 2.29 -9.17 -12.96
N HIS A 189 3.23 -9.00 -13.87
CA HIS A 189 3.96 -7.75 -14.06
C HIS A 189 4.39 -7.62 -15.52
N ALA A 190 4.44 -6.39 -16.04
CA ALA A 190 4.99 -6.14 -17.36
C ALA A 190 6.50 -6.45 -17.40
N CYS A 191 6.95 -7.01 -18.52
CA CYS A 191 8.36 -7.06 -18.90
C CYS A 191 8.70 -5.78 -19.67
N GLY A 192 9.98 -5.39 -19.74
CA GLY A 192 10.43 -4.11 -20.33
C GLY A 192 10.08 -3.90 -21.81
N SER A 193 9.55 -4.91 -22.50
CA SER A 193 8.97 -4.89 -23.84
C SER A 193 7.48 -4.56 -23.81
N ALA A 194 7.04 -3.63 -24.67
CA ALA A 194 5.62 -3.33 -24.82
C ALA A 194 4.84 -4.58 -25.23
N GLY A 195 3.79 -4.92 -24.48
CA GLY A 195 2.93 -6.07 -24.77
C GLY A 195 3.43 -7.42 -24.26
N GLU A 196 4.47 -7.48 -23.43
CA GLU A 196 4.87 -8.73 -22.76
C GLU A 196 4.63 -8.67 -21.25
N LEU A 197 3.98 -9.72 -20.74
CA LEU A 197 3.67 -9.92 -19.33
C LEU A 197 4.45 -11.11 -18.81
N VAL A 198 4.82 -11.06 -17.53
CA VAL A 198 5.34 -12.21 -16.80
C VAL A 198 4.34 -12.61 -15.73
N VAL A 199 3.83 -13.83 -15.84
CA VAL A 199 3.05 -14.50 -14.80
C VAL A 199 4.02 -15.25 -13.91
N ARG A 200 4.00 -14.95 -12.62
CA ARG A 200 4.89 -15.56 -11.63
C ARG A 200 4.09 -16.18 -10.51
N VAL A 201 4.36 -17.45 -10.22
CA VAL A 201 3.81 -18.17 -9.07
C VAL A 201 4.88 -18.23 -7.98
N THR A 202 4.53 -17.85 -6.76
CA THR A 202 5.41 -17.87 -5.58
C THR A 202 4.78 -18.66 -4.45
N ASN A 203 5.56 -19.57 -3.84
CA ASN A 203 5.11 -20.38 -2.72
C ASN A 203 5.48 -19.72 -1.38
N PHE A 204 4.51 -19.11 -0.68
CA PHE A 204 4.67 -18.59 0.68
C PHE A 204 4.38 -19.66 1.75
N GLY A 205 4.20 -20.92 1.34
CA GLY A 205 4.01 -22.07 2.22
C GLY A 205 5.31 -22.67 2.75
N ARG A 206 5.16 -23.70 3.59
CA ARG A 206 6.26 -24.47 4.20
C ARG A 206 6.49 -25.82 3.53
N THR A 207 5.66 -26.19 2.56
CA THR A 207 5.74 -27.45 1.83
C THR A 207 5.79 -27.18 0.33
N VAL A 208 6.40 -28.10 -0.41
CA VAL A 208 6.42 -28.11 -1.88
C VAL A 208 5.01 -27.94 -2.43
N ALA A 209 4.85 -27.11 -3.46
CA ALA A 209 3.59 -26.84 -4.13
C ALA A 209 3.64 -27.32 -5.59
N GLN A 210 2.48 -27.68 -6.10
CA GLN A 210 2.26 -28.00 -7.51
C GLN A 210 0.87 -27.50 -7.88
N GLY A 211 0.62 -27.29 -9.16
CA GLY A 211 -0.67 -26.81 -9.61
C GLY A 211 -0.66 -26.24 -11.02
N GLU A 212 -1.72 -25.50 -11.30
CA GLU A 212 -1.99 -24.90 -12.59
C GLU A 212 -2.38 -23.43 -12.43
N VAL A 213 -1.92 -22.62 -13.37
CA VAL A 213 -2.26 -21.21 -13.45
C VAL A 213 -2.81 -20.90 -14.84
N GLU A 214 -3.93 -20.19 -14.85
CA GLU A 214 -4.62 -19.75 -16.04
C GLU A 214 -4.69 -18.22 -16.06
N LEU A 215 -4.32 -17.62 -17.18
CA LEU A 215 -4.44 -16.19 -17.41
C LEU A 215 -5.40 -15.94 -18.57
N ALA A 216 -6.52 -15.28 -18.28
CA ALA A 216 -7.40 -14.75 -19.31
C ALA A 216 -6.79 -13.46 -19.89
N LEU A 217 -6.59 -13.44 -21.20
CA LEU A 217 -6.11 -12.30 -21.98
C LEU A 217 -7.23 -11.80 -22.90
N PRO A 218 -7.14 -10.55 -23.41
CA PRO A 218 -8.13 -10.02 -24.34
C PRO A 218 -8.31 -10.87 -25.61
N THR A 219 -7.28 -11.60 -26.03
CA THR A 219 -7.25 -12.39 -27.26
C THR A 219 -7.32 -13.90 -27.03
N GLY A 220 -7.38 -14.38 -25.79
CA GLY A 220 -7.36 -15.81 -25.51
C GLY A 220 -7.05 -16.16 -24.06
N ILE A 221 -6.65 -17.41 -23.83
CA ILE A 221 -6.33 -17.92 -22.49
C ILE A 221 -4.97 -18.60 -22.55
N CYS A 222 -4.09 -18.27 -21.62
CA CYS A 222 -2.84 -18.99 -21.40
C CYS A 222 -2.98 -19.90 -20.18
N ARG A 223 -2.40 -21.11 -20.27
CA ARG A 223 -2.40 -22.09 -19.17
C ARG A 223 -0.99 -22.65 -19.00
N TRP A 224 -0.55 -22.75 -17.75
CA TRP A 224 0.73 -23.34 -17.38
C TRP A 224 0.57 -24.22 -16.16
N THR A 225 1.41 -25.25 -16.07
CA THR A 225 1.52 -26.10 -14.89
C THR A 225 2.88 -25.89 -14.22
N PHE A 226 2.93 -26.10 -12.92
CA PHE A 226 4.17 -26.14 -12.16
C PHE A 226 4.17 -27.33 -11.21
N GLU A 227 5.33 -27.93 -11.08
CA GLU A 227 5.59 -29.06 -10.19
C GLU A 227 6.79 -28.71 -9.32
N GLU A 228 6.91 -29.37 -8.17
CA GLU A 228 8.07 -29.26 -7.28
C GLU A 228 8.45 -27.82 -6.87
N LEU A 229 7.47 -26.92 -6.73
CA LEU A 229 7.73 -25.54 -6.31
C LEU A 229 8.05 -25.48 -4.82
N GLU A 230 9.34 -25.45 -4.51
CA GLU A 230 9.88 -25.41 -3.15
C GLU A 230 9.37 -24.24 -2.29
N PRO A 231 9.32 -24.39 -0.95
CA PRO A 231 8.99 -23.30 -0.02
C PRO A 231 9.80 -22.03 -0.25
N GLY A 232 9.12 -20.89 -0.37
CA GLY A 232 9.72 -19.61 -0.70
C GLY A 232 10.15 -19.43 -2.15
N GLY A 233 10.10 -20.47 -2.97
CA GLY A 233 10.51 -20.44 -4.38
C GLY A 233 9.51 -19.72 -5.28
N SER A 234 9.95 -19.40 -6.50
CA SER A 234 9.09 -18.85 -7.54
C SER A 234 9.40 -19.47 -8.91
N THR A 235 8.36 -19.66 -9.71
CA THR A 235 8.45 -19.98 -11.16
C THR A 235 7.69 -18.94 -11.97
N GLY A 236 7.94 -18.82 -13.26
CA GLY A 236 7.20 -17.88 -14.09
C GLY A 236 7.31 -18.11 -15.58
N TRP A 237 6.36 -17.54 -16.30
CA TRP A 237 6.17 -17.69 -17.74
C TRP A 237 5.88 -16.33 -18.36
N THR A 238 6.24 -16.18 -19.63
CA THR A 238 5.90 -15.00 -20.41
C THR A 238 4.58 -15.22 -21.15
N ALA A 239 3.83 -14.13 -21.30
CA ALA A 239 2.60 -14.09 -22.09
C ALA A 239 2.57 -12.79 -22.90
N ALA A 240 2.30 -12.92 -24.20
CA ALA A 240 2.11 -11.76 -25.04
C ALA A 240 0.66 -11.27 -24.90
N ILE A 241 0.49 -9.98 -24.60
CA ILE A 241 -0.80 -9.31 -24.59
C ILE A 241 -0.90 -8.41 -25.82
N ASN A 242 -1.95 -8.66 -26.60
CA ASN A 242 -2.34 -7.85 -27.73
C ASN A 242 -3.84 -7.57 -27.61
N GLY A 243 -4.31 -6.43 -28.11
CA GLY A 243 -5.70 -6.06 -27.95
C GLY A 243 -5.99 -4.68 -28.52
N ARG A 244 -7.24 -4.25 -28.35
CA ARG A 244 -7.62 -2.87 -28.64
C ARG A 244 -7.02 -1.95 -27.57
N PRO A 245 -6.76 -0.67 -27.89
CA PRO A 245 -6.34 0.28 -26.87
C PRO A 245 -7.36 0.36 -25.74
N GLY A 246 -6.90 0.36 -24.50
CA GLY A 246 -7.78 0.34 -23.33
C GLY A 246 -7.10 -0.12 -22.05
N VAL A 247 -7.83 0.02 -20.94
CA VAL A 247 -7.39 -0.46 -19.62
C VAL A 247 -7.96 -1.85 -19.39
N TYR A 248 -7.07 -2.82 -19.15
CA TYR A 248 -7.42 -4.19 -18.84
C TYR A 248 -6.98 -4.53 -17.42
N VAL A 249 -7.88 -5.10 -16.62
CA VAL A 249 -7.54 -5.70 -15.33
C VAL A 249 -7.39 -7.20 -15.55
N LEU A 250 -6.17 -7.68 -15.40
CA LEU A 250 -5.81 -9.08 -15.57
C LEU A 250 -5.74 -9.76 -14.21
N GLU A 251 -6.27 -10.96 -14.13
CA GLU A 251 -6.22 -11.78 -12.93
C GLU A 251 -5.87 -13.22 -13.32
N ALA A 252 -4.87 -13.78 -12.67
CA ALA A 252 -4.48 -15.16 -12.87
C ALA A 252 -5.31 -16.07 -11.96
N ARG A 253 -6.01 -17.04 -12.53
CA ARG A 253 -6.69 -18.09 -11.78
C ARG A 253 -5.66 -19.16 -11.42
N LEU A 254 -5.49 -19.42 -10.12
CA LEU A 254 -4.49 -20.36 -9.62
C LEU A 254 -5.16 -21.49 -8.83
N ASP A 255 -4.91 -22.73 -9.22
CA ASP A 255 -5.24 -23.91 -8.44
C ASP A 255 -3.95 -24.62 -8.03
N ALA A 256 -3.70 -24.69 -6.72
CA ALA A 256 -2.53 -25.35 -6.13
C ALA A 256 -2.93 -26.41 -5.07
N GLY A 257 -4.21 -26.81 -5.04
CA GLY A 257 -4.75 -27.74 -4.04
C GLY A 257 -4.64 -27.25 -2.58
N ARG A 258 -4.42 -25.95 -2.38
CA ARG A 258 -4.26 -25.28 -1.08
C ARG A 258 -4.70 -23.83 -1.21
N ARG A 259 -4.41 -22.99 -0.20
CA ARG A 259 -4.70 -21.57 -0.28
C ARG A 259 -3.97 -20.95 -1.48
N SER A 260 -4.74 -20.65 -2.51
CA SER A 260 -4.31 -19.89 -3.68
C SER A 260 -4.75 -18.44 -3.54
N ALA A 261 -3.94 -17.52 -4.06
CA ALA A 261 -4.29 -16.12 -4.17
C ALA A 261 -3.80 -15.58 -5.51
N SER A 262 -4.42 -14.48 -5.96
CA SER A 262 -3.97 -13.74 -7.14
C SER A 262 -3.73 -12.27 -6.80
N SER A 263 -2.79 -11.66 -7.50
CA SER A 263 -2.59 -10.21 -7.51
C SER A 263 -3.09 -9.66 -8.84
N PRO A 264 -4.26 -8.98 -8.88
CA PRO A 264 -4.76 -8.34 -10.08
C PRO A 264 -3.78 -7.30 -10.62
N TYR A 265 -3.66 -7.22 -11.94
CA TYR A 265 -2.74 -6.31 -12.61
C TYR A 265 -3.46 -5.49 -13.67
N SER A 266 -3.41 -4.17 -13.50
CA SER A 266 -3.95 -3.23 -14.49
C SER A 266 -2.89 -2.88 -15.53
N ILE A 267 -3.24 -3.03 -16.80
CA ILE A 267 -2.38 -2.66 -17.94
C ILE A 267 -3.14 -1.75 -18.90
N HIS A 268 -2.39 -0.82 -19.51
CA HIS A 268 -2.86 0.04 -20.59
C HIS A 268 -2.26 -0.46 -21.90
N LEU A 269 -3.12 -0.83 -22.86
CA LEU A 269 -2.75 -1.10 -24.26
C LEU A 269 -3.02 0.12 -25.14
#